data_AF-A0A3D0XDR0-F1
#
_entry.id   AF-A0A3D0XDR0-F1
#
_cell.length_a   1.000
_cell.length_b   1.000
_cell.length_c   1.000
_cell.angle_alpha   90.00
_cell.angle_beta   90.00
_cell.angle_gamma   90.00
#
_symmetry.space_group_name_H-M   'P 1'
#
loop_
_entity.id
_entity.type
_entity.pdbx_description
1 polymer ?
#
loop_
_entity_poly.entity_id
_entity_poly.type
_entity_poly.pdbx_seq_one_letter_code
_entity_poly.pdbx_strand_id
1 'polypeptide(L)'
;MEEKEYNNIYAIPANYTDSGKLLGGMLEPRNAIETIIVILLVGYPELMLIPMPGTIRIVVMTITLIPLAVVSMMGIDGDSLFQYTGHIFRYFLNRRSLHFRRVGYKYDQSQLKKRKKGKAKKKA
;
A
#
# COMPACT_ATOMS: atom_id res chain seq x y z
N MET A 1 -8.04 -33.61 38.81
CA MET A 1 -8.02 -34.03 37.40
C MET A 1 -7.45 -32.86 36.64
N GLU A 2 -6.21 -32.95 36.15
CA GLU A 2 -5.58 -31.87 35.38
C GLU A 2 -6.14 -31.89 33.97
N GLU A 3 -6.89 -30.85 33.62
CA GLU A 3 -7.40 -30.61 32.27
C GLU A 3 -6.20 -30.28 31.38
N LYS A 4 -5.67 -31.30 30.69
CA LYS A 4 -4.71 -31.08 29.62
C LYS A 4 -5.45 -30.37 28.49
N GLU A 5 -5.22 -29.08 28.32
CA GLU A 5 -5.66 -28.33 27.14
C GLU A 5 -5.05 -28.98 25.89
N TYR A 6 -5.83 -29.81 25.21
CA TYR A 6 -5.46 -30.36 23.92
C TYR A 6 -5.53 -29.23 22.89
N ASN A 7 -4.40 -28.60 22.63
CA ASN A 7 -4.25 -27.65 21.54
C ASN A 7 -4.27 -28.43 20.20
N ASN A 8 -5.47 -28.66 19.68
CA ASN A 8 -5.67 -29.35 18.42
C ASN A 8 -5.29 -28.43 17.26
N ILE A 9 -4.02 -28.49 16.85
CA ILE A 9 -3.53 -27.81 15.66
C ILE A 9 -4.02 -28.58 14.44
N TYR A 10 -5.05 -28.06 13.78
CA TYR A 10 -5.54 -28.59 12.50
C TYR A 10 -4.77 -27.91 11.37
N ALA A 11 -4.08 -28.71 10.54
CA ALA A 11 -3.47 -28.20 9.32
C ALA A 11 -4.58 -27.90 8.30
N ILE A 12 -4.79 -26.62 7.98
CA ILE A 12 -5.71 -26.20 6.92
C ILE A 12 -5.04 -26.51 5.57
N PRO A 13 -5.64 -27.34 4.70
CA PRO A 13 -5.11 -27.60 3.37
C PRO A 13 -5.06 -26.30 2.55
N ALA A 14 -4.01 -26.13 1.74
CA ALA A 14 -3.79 -24.91 0.93
C ALA A 14 -4.99 -24.53 0.02
N ASN A 15 -5.81 -25.51 -0.37
CA ASN A 15 -6.97 -25.31 -1.23
C ASN A 15 -8.15 -24.57 -0.56
N TYR A 16 -8.10 -24.31 0.75
CA TYR A 16 -9.17 -23.58 1.45
C TYR A 16 -9.07 -22.05 1.29
N THR A 17 -7.91 -21.51 0.92
CA THR A 17 -7.67 -20.07 0.73
C THR A 17 -7.86 -19.59 -0.72
N ASP A 18 -8.03 -20.50 -1.67
CA ASP A 18 -8.12 -20.16 -3.10
C ASP A 18 -9.54 -20.09 -3.64
N SER A 19 -10.54 -20.22 -2.75
CA SER A 19 -11.95 -20.10 -3.09
C SER A 19 -12.27 -18.68 -3.60
N GLY A 20 -12.48 -18.57 -4.92
CA GLY A 20 -12.81 -17.31 -5.59
C GLY A 20 -11.65 -16.60 -6.29
N LYS A 21 -10.45 -17.17 -6.30
CA LYS A 21 -9.33 -16.66 -7.11
C LYS A 21 -9.42 -17.17 -8.56
N LEU A 22 -9.03 -16.32 -9.50
CA LEU A 22 -8.98 -16.61 -10.92
C LEU A 22 -7.70 -17.39 -11.27
N LEU A 23 -7.73 -18.18 -12.35
CA LEU A 23 -6.61 -18.98 -12.85
C LEU A 23 -6.00 -19.92 -11.80
N GLY A 24 -6.83 -20.60 -11.00
CA GLY A 24 -6.36 -21.62 -10.05
C GLY A 24 -5.55 -21.04 -8.88
N GLY A 25 -5.85 -19.81 -8.46
CA GLY A 25 -5.17 -19.15 -7.34
C GLY A 25 -4.16 -18.08 -7.74
N MET A 26 -3.82 -17.98 -9.04
CA MET A 26 -2.79 -17.07 -9.53
C MET A 26 -3.21 -15.60 -9.51
N LEU A 27 -4.50 -15.31 -9.70
CA LEU A 27 -4.98 -13.95 -9.82
C LEU A 27 -6.14 -13.68 -8.86
N GLU A 28 -6.03 -12.59 -8.11
CA GLU A 28 -7.18 -12.11 -7.35
C GLU A 28 -8.16 -11.39 -8.29
N PRO A 29 -9.48 -11.65 -8.18
CA PRO A 29 -10.48 -10.97 -9.00
C PRO A 29 -10.48 -9.45 -8.80
N ARG A 30 -10.14 -8.99 -7.59
CA ARG A 30 -9.94 -7.57 -7.28
C ARG A 30 -8.85 -6.98 -8.16
N ASN A 31 -7.72 -7.65 -8.24
CA ASN A 31 -6.59 -7.17 -8.99
C ASN A 31 -6.84 -7.16 -10.50
N ALA A 32 -7.60 -8.15 -11.01
CA ALA A 32 -8.05 -8.15 -12.39
C ALA A 32 -8.92 -6.93 -12.73
N ILE A 33 -9.88 -6.58 -11.86
CA ILE A 33 -10.74 -5.41 -12.05
C ILE A 33 -9.93 -4.11 -12.04
N GLU A 34 -9.01 -3.96 -11.08
CA GLU A 34 -8.15 -2.78 -10.99
C GLU A 34 -7.23 -2.65 -12.20
N THR A 35 -6.70 -3.77 -12.70
CA THR A 35 -5.87 -3.81 -13.91
C THR A 35 -6.65 -3.31 -15.14
N ILE A 36 -7.93 -3.69 -15.29
CA ILE A 36 -8.77 -3.18 -16.38
C ILE A 36 -8.92 -1.65 -16.28
N ILE A 37 -9.15 -1.13 -15.08
CA ILE A 37 -9.28 0.32 -14.85
C ILE A 37 -7.97 1.04 -15.23
N VAL A 38 -6.82 0.52 -14.79
CA VAL A 38 -5.50 1.10 -15.10
C VAL A 38 -5.22 1.09 -16.60
N ILE A 39 -5.47 -0.03 -17.29
CA ILE A 39 -5.26 -0.14 -18.74
C ILE A 39 -6.18 0.83 -19.50
N LEU A 40 -7.43 0.99 -19.10
CA LEU A 40 -8.33 1.95 -19.75
C LEU A 40 -7.87 3.40 -19.51
N LEU A 41 -7.45 3.73 -18.29
CA LEU A 41 -6.97 5.07 -17.96
C LEU A 41 -5.68 5.45 -18.70
N VAL A 42 -4.76 4.51 -18.93
CA VAL A 42 -3.49 4.76 -19.65
C VAL A 42 -3.63 4.56 -21.15
N GLY A 43 -4.40 3.56 -21.59
CA GLY A 43 -4.58 3.24 -23.00
C GLY A 43 -5.47 4.25 -23.75
N TYR A 44 -6.47 4.83 -23.08
CA TYR A 44 -7.31 5.87 -23.68
C TYR A 44 -6.53 7.10 -24.15
N PRO A 45 -5.66 7.73 -23.33
CA PRO A 45 -4.86 8.87 -23.78
C PRO A 45 -3.85 8.51 -24.85
N GLU A 46 -3.24 7.32 -24.81
CA GLU A 46 -2.33 6.86 -25.88
C GLU A 46 -3.05 6.72 -27.23
N LEU A 47 -4.33 6.32 -27.24
CA LEU A 47 -5.14 6.20 -28.45
C LEU A 47 -5.63 7.53 -28.99
N MET A 48 -6.11 8.41 -28.10
CA MET A 48 -6.88 9.59 -28.50
C MET A 48 -6.07 10.90 -28.50
N LEU A 49 -5.11 11.06 -27.59
CA LEU A 49 -4.39 12.33 -27.43
C LEU A 49 -3.11 12.42 -28.26
N ILE A 50 -2.48 11.31 -28.64
CA ILE A 50 -1.20 11.34 -29.36
C ILE A 50 -1.40 10.93 -30.83
N PRO A 51 -1.36 11.88 -31.79
CA PRO A 51 -1.47 11.58 -33.21
C PRO A 51 -0.16 10.95 -33.73
N MET A 52 0.04 9.67 -33.47
CA MET A 52 1.08 8.84 -34.09
C MET A 52 0.52 8.05 -35.29
N PRO A 53 1.34 7.71 -36.30
CA PRO A 53 0.95 6.81 -37.38
C PRO A 53 0.57 5.43 -36.81
N GLY A 54 -0.41 4.76 -37.42
CA GLY A 54 -1.11 3.61 -36.83
C GLY A 54 -0.20 2.46 -36.40
N THR A 55 0.84 2.15 -37.17
CA THR A 55 1.80 1.07 -36.86
C THR A 55 2.63 1.40 -35.62
N ILE A 56 3.18 2.61 -35.55
CA ILE A 56 3.99 3.06 -34.40
C ILE A 56 3.12 3.14 -33.14
N ARG A 57 1.87 3.59 -33.28
CA ARG A 57 0.92 3.67 -32.17
C ARG A 57 0.71 2.30 -31.52
N ILE A 58 0.43 1.27 -32.32
CA ILE A 58 0.22 -0.08 -31.80
C ILE A 58 1.48 -0.60 -31.10
N VAL A 59 2.66 -0.37 -31.67
CA VAL A 59 3.94 -0.78 -31.05
C VAL A 59 4.16 -0.06 -29.71
N VAL A 60 3.87 1.24 -29.63
CA VAL A 60 3.99 1.98 -28.37
C VAL A 60 3.01 1.42 -27.34
N MET A 61 1.74 1.23 -27.72
CA MET A 61 0.72 0.70 -26.82
C MET A 61 1.03 -0.69 -26.29
N THR A 62 1.59 -1.58 -27.11
CA THR A 62 1.96 -2.93 -26.62
C THR A 62 3.14 -2.87 -25.67
N ILE A 63 4.12 -2.01 -25.94
CA ILE A 63 5.29 -1.81 -25.07
C ILE A 63 4.90 -1.16 -23.73
N THR A 64 3.90 -0.29 -23.71
CA THR A 64 3.45 0.39 -22.47
C THR A 64 2.42 -0.42 -21.71
N LEU A 65 1.34 -0.87 -22.39
CA LEU A 65 0.20 -1.50 -21.74
C LEU A 65 0.48 -2.92 -21.29
N ILE A 66 1.26 -3.73 -22.03
CA ILE A 66 1.50 -5.13 -21.63
C ILE A 66 2.30 -5.20 -20.32
N PRO A 67 3.45 -4.53 -20.17
CA PRO A 67 4.18 -4.56 -18.91
C PRO A 67 3.37 -3.97 -17.76
N LEU A 68 2.64 -2.88 -18.01
CA LEU A 68 1.77 -2.26 -17.01
C LEU A 68 0.66 -3.22 -16.56
N ALA A 69 0.04 -3.94 -17.50
CA ALA A 69 -0.99 -4.93 -17.22
C ALA A 69 -0.44 -6.07 -16.36
N VAL A 70 0.74 -6.61 -16.68
CA VAL A 70 1.36 -7.70 -15.92
C VAL A 70 1.67 -7.27 -14.49
N VAL A 71 2.32 -6.12 -14.31
CA VAL A 71 2.64 -5.58 -12.98
C VAL A 71 1.37 -5.33 -12.19
N SER A 72 0.35 -4.75 -12.84
CA SER A 72 -0.93 -4.49 -12.19
C SER A 72 -1.58 -5.78 -11.74
N MET A 73 -1.65 -6.80 -12.61
CA MET A 73 -2.31 -8.08 -12.32
C MET A 73 -1.56 -8.94 -11.30
N MET A 74 -0.25 -8.72 -11.12
CA MET A 74 0.54 -9.34 -10.07
C MET A 74 0.32 -8.68 -8.70
N GLY A 75 0.05 -7.37 -8.68
CA GLY A 75 -0.17 -6.62 -7.44
C GLY A 75 1.12 -6.42 -6.64
N ILE A 76 0.98 -5.95 -5.40
CA ILE A 76 2.13 -5.68 -4.50
C ILE A 76 1.90 -6.45 -3.21
N ASP A 77 2.78 -7.40 -2.89
CA ASP A 77 2.72 -8.22 -1.68
C ASP A 77 1.36 -8.94 -1.45
N GLY A 78 0.64 -9.24 -2.54
CA GLY A 78 -0.69 -9.85 -2.51
C GLY A 78 -1.86 -8.86 -2.32
N ASP A 79 -1.56 -7.57 -2.10
CA ASP A 79 -2.56 -6.50 -2.13
C ASP A 79 -2.76 -5.98 -3.56
N SER A 80 -3.95 -5.43 -3.80
CA SER A 80 -4.26 -4.73 -5.03
C SER A 80 -3.60 -3.33 -5.06
N LEU A 81 -3.35 -2.80 -6.26
CA LEU A 81 -2.68 -1.50 -6.45
C LEU A 81 -3.40 -0.34 -5.76
N PHE A 82 -4.72 -0.27 -5.87
CA PHE A 82 -5.51 0.79 -5.26
C PHE A 82 -5.57 0.64 -3.73
N GLN A 83 -5.56 -0.58 -3.22
CA GLN A 83 -5.48 -0.83 -1.78
C GLN A 83 -4.12 -0.39 -1.23
N TYR A 84 -3.03 -0.75 -1.90
CA TYR A 84 -1.67 -0.34 -1.53
C TYR A 84 -1.52 1.19 -1.51
N THR A 85 -1.98 1.87 -2.56
CA THR A 85 -1.99 3.34 -2.60
C THR A 85 -2.86 3.94 -1.50
N GLY A 86 -4.03 3.35 -1.20
CA GLY A 86 -4.87 3.76 -0.08
C GLY A 86 -4.17 3.66 1.28
N HIS A 87 -3.40 2.59 1.51
CA HIS A 87 -2.57 2.44 2.71
C HIS A 87 -1.52 3.54 2.82
N ILE A 88 -0.87 3.89 1.71
CA ILE A 88 0.09 5.00 1.65
C ILE A 88 -0.60 6.33 1.99
N PHE A 89 -1.72 6.65 1.35
CA PHE A 89 -2.45 7.89 1.62
C PHE A 89 -2.91 7.97 3.08
N ARG A 90 -3.45 6.87 3.63
CA ARG A 90 -3.86 6.81 5.03
C ARG A 90 -2.66 6.99 5.97
N TYR A 91 -1.52 6.41 5.64
CA TYR A 91 -0.29 6.65 6.38
C TYR A 91 0.08 8.13 6.36
N PHE A 92 0.09 8.77 5.19
CA PHE A 92 0.41 10.20 5.06
C PHE A 92 -0.53 11.10 5.86
N LEU A 93 -1.85 10.87 5.78
CA LEU A 93 -2.86 11.67 6.50
C LEU A 93 -2.80 11.46 8.02
N ASN A 94 -2.52 10.23 8.46
CA ASN A 94 -2.51 9.89 9.88
C ASN A 94 -1.10 9.91 10.49
N ARG A 95 -0.08 10.35 9.73
CA ARG A 95 1.31 10.40 10.18
C ARG A 95 1.45 11.45 11.28
N ARG A 96 1.30 11.02 12.53
CA ARG A 96 1.62 11.84 13.69
C ARG A 96 3.13 11.97 13.79
N SER A 97 3.62 13.19 13.97
CA SER A 97 5.03 13.43 14.31
C SER A 97 5.26 12.89 15.73
N LEU A 98 5.83 11.69 15.82
CA LEU A 98 6.26 11.12 17.09
C LEU A 98 7.48 11.92 17.54
N HIS A 99 7.26 12.87 18.44
CA HIS A 99 8.35 13.33 19.28
C HIS A 99 8.78 12.16 20.16
N PHE A 100 9.94 11.58 19.86
CA PHE A 100 10.62 10.61 20.71
C PHE A 100 10.99 11.28 22.04
N ARG A 101 10.00 11.48 22.91
CA ARG A 101 10.27 11.72 24.33
C ARG A 101 10.71 10.36 24.86
N ARG A 102 12.02 10.19 25.04
CA ARG A 102 12.62 8.97 25.56
C ARG A 102 11.89 8.59 26.86
N VAL A 103 11.03 7.57 26.80
CA VAL A 103 10.29 7.07 27.97
C VAL A 103 11.34 6.48 28.91
N GLY A 104 11.40 6.99 30.15
CA GLY A 104 12.42 6.63 31.14
C GLY A 104 13.58 7.63 31.30
N TYR A 105 13.72 8.63 30.43
CA TYR A 105 14.74 9.67 30.62
C TYR A 105 14.23 10.76 31.57
N LYS A 106 14.76 10.77 32.79
CA LYS A 106 14.58 11.91 33.71
C LYS A 106 15.45 13.07 33.22
N TYR A 107 14.83 14.04 32.56
CA TYR A 107 15.51 15.29 32.24
C TYR A 107 15.91 15.99 33.54
N ASP A 108 17.15 16.46 33.60
CA ASP A 108 17.63 17.28 34.70
C ASP A 108 16.73 18.53 34.85
N GLN A 109 16.29 18.81 36.08
CA GLN A 109 15.37 19.92 36.38
C GLN A 109 15.95 21.29 35.99
N SER A 110 17.28 21.40 35.94
CA SER A 110 17.98 22.62 35.51
C SER A 110 17.67 23.01 34.05
N GLN A 111 17.54 22.01 33.17
CA GLN A 111 17.28 22.21 31.74
C GLN A 111 15.80 22.55 31.47
N LEU A 112 14.88 21.99 32.25
CA LEU A 112 13.44 22.29 32.17
C LEU A 112 13.14 23.74 32.59
N LYS A 113 13.86 24.28 33.59
CA LYS A 113 13.70 25.66 34.06
C LYS A 113 14.16 26.70 33.02
N LYS A 114 15.25 26.43 32.27
CA LYS A 114 15.72 27.33 31.20
C LYS A 114 14.67 27.56 30.10
N ARG A 115 13.93 26.51 29.73
CA ARG A 115 12.91 26.59 28.67
C ARG A 115 11.65 27.37 29.10
N LYS A 116 11.28 27.33 30.39
CA LYS A 116 10.18 28.17 30.93
C LYS A 116 10.54 29.66 30.95
N LYS A 117 11.77 30.02 31.35
CA LYS A 117 12.20 31.43 31.36
C LYS A 117 12.27 32.04 29.96
N GLY A 118 12.71 31.28 28.95
CA GLY A 118 12.75 31.76 27.55
C GLY A 118 11.36 32.02 26.94
N LYS A 119 10.32 31.29 27.37
CA LYS A 119 8.94 31.53 26.92
C LYS A 119 8.27 32.71 27.63
N ALA A 120 8.62 32.97 28.90
CA ALA A 120 8.11 34.13 29.64
C ALA A 120 8.69 35.45 29.10
N LYS A 121 9.97 35.47 28.69
CA LYS A 121 10.62 36.66 28.11
C LYS A 121 10.17 37.03 26.69
N LYS A 122 9.49 36.14 25.97
CA LYS A 122 8.96 36.40 24.62
C LYS A 122 7.49 36.89 24.61
N LYS A 123 6.87 37.00 25.79
CA LYS A 123 5.48 37.44 25.98
C LYS A 123 5.36 38.79 26.70
N ALA A 124 6.48 39.48 26.92
CA ALA A 124 6.53 40.84 27.45
C ALA A 124 7.12 41.75 26.39
#